data_AF-A0A0G0BZR3-F1
#
_entry.id   AF-A0A0G0BZR3-F1
#
_cell.length_a   1.000
_cell.length_b   1.000
_cell.length_c   1.000
_cell.angle_alpha   90.00
_cell.angle_beta   90.00
_cell.angle_gamma   90.00
#
_symmetry.space_group_name_H-M   'P 1'
#
loop_
_entity.id
_entity.type
_entity.pdbx_description
1 polymer ?
#
loop_
_entity_poly.entity_id
_entity_poly.type
_entity_poly.pdbx_seq_one_letter_code
_entity_poly.pdbx_strand_id
1 'polypeptide(L)'
;MIDKVNTIVKSGRPFYIHMARNGIYEESWKPNPRKERPSIAEIEAFVGQKNTKMVSIEAFFKTIDGYDLYFGTKYSRDLTKVNGYVDFLDKVCNAVWNSSQPNFKSICETMGKNMTGKRDWLINKKDLDRIVVVLVVNWWKTYGEKKLWERGEEKIISEKILKRKMGDSLPLTSNKNYAGFEIVSVSNPYLVSWCTIQASDKQKGRWIFAEKRVIKLFENLLDFEVRS
;
A
#
# COMPACT_ATOMS: atom_id res chain seq x y z
N MET A 1 -0.64 10.99 -8.29
CA MET A 1 -1.29 9.79 -7.73
C MET A 1 -1.92 10.07 -6.37
N ILE A 2 -1.20 10.75 -5.48
CA ILE A 2 -1.69 11.17 -4.15
C ILE A 2 -3.09 11.77 -4.21
N ASP A 3 -3.32 12.74 -5.10
CA ASP A 3 -4.62 13.42 -5.18
C ASP A 3 -5.75 12.47 -5.56
N LYS A 4 -5.53 11.54 -6.50
CA LYS A 4 -6.55 10.53 -6.89
C LYS A 4 -6.85 9.54 -5.77
N VAL A 5 -5.84 9.10 -5.02
CA VAL A 5 -6.09 8.24 -3.86
C VAL A 5 -6.80 9.04 -2.76
N ASN A 6 -6.45 10.30 -2.59
CA ASN A 6 -7.06 11.18 -1.59
C ASN A 6 -8.55 11.45 -1.88
N THR A 7 -9.03 11.37 -3.13
CA THR A 7 -10.47 11.52 -3.43
C THR A 7 -11.30 10.32 -2.98
N ILE A 8 -10.70 9.13 -2.86
CA ILE A 8 -11.41 7.91 -2.46
C ILE A 8 -11.19 7.53 -0.99
N VAL A 9 -10.22 8.14 -0.31
CA VAL A 9 -9.93 7.91 1.12
C VAL A 9 -10.79 8.83 1.98
N LYS A 10 -11.46 8.25 2.98
CA LYS A 10 -12.17 9.01 4.02
C LYS A 10 -11.15 9.83 4.80
N SER A 11 -11.42 11.13 4.96
CA SER A 11 -10.54 12.03 5.70
C SER A 11 -10.28 11.52 7.12
N GLY A 12 -9.02 11.63 7.55
CA GLY A 12 -8.59 11.29 8.90
C GLY A 12 -7.36 10.41 8.94
N ARG A 13 -6.96 10.10 10.19
CA ARG A 13 -5.79 9.28 10.50
C ARG A 13 -5.99 7.84 10.03
N PRO A 14 -4.91 7.11 9.71
CA PRO A 14 -5.01 5.67 9.53
C PRO A 14 -5.63 5.04 10.78
N PHE A 15 -6.47 4.02 10.60
CA PHE A 15 -7.11 3.30 11.71
C PHE A 15 -6.23 2.17 12.24
N TYR A 16 -5.25 1.74 11.46
CA TYR A 16 -4.33 0.67 11.81
C TYR A 16 -2.99 0.90 11.10
N ILE A 17 -1.90 0.54 11.77
CA ILE A 17 -0.56 0.53 11.22
C ILE A 17 0.10 -0.76 11.67
N HIS A 18 0.88 -1.35 10.77
CA HIS A 18 1.77 -2.44 11.15
C HIS A 18 3.13 -2.30 10.47
N MET A 19 4.14 -2.85 11.12
CA MET A 19 5.53 -2.81 10.69
C MET A 19 6.04 -4.24 10.67
N ALA A 20 6.55 -4.67 9.53
CA ALA A 20 7.06 -6.02 9.32
C ALA A 20 8.57 -5.99 9.08
N ARG A 21 9.24 -7.05 9.52
CA ARG A 21 10.66 -7.30 9.25
C ARG A 21 10.79 -8.46 8.29
N ASN A 22 11.72 -8.36 7.35
CA ASN A 22 12.03 -9.43 6.39
C ASN A 22 10.79 -9.94 5.61
N GLY A 23 9.74 -9.12 5.50
CA GLY A 23 8.48 -9.49 4.85
C GLY A 23 7.57 -10.44 5.66
N ILE A 24 7.89 -10.70 6.93
CA ILE A 24 7.11 -11.56 7.83
C ILE A 24 6.10 -10.69 8.57
N TYR A 25 4.87 -10.65 8.08
CA TYR A 25 3.83 -9.79 8.64
C TYR A 25 3.19 -10.40 9.89
N GLU A 26 3.22 -11.72 10.04
CA GLU A 26 2.62 -12.46 11.14
C GLU A 26 3.21 -12.02 12.49
N GLU A 27 4.49 -11.66 12.47
CA GLU A 27 5.26 -11.12 13.58
C GLU A 27 5.33 -9.58 13.58
N SER A 28 4.44 -8.91 12.84
CA SER A 28 4.46 -7.45 12.74
C SER A 28 4.20 -6.76 14.06
N TRP A 29 4.92 -5.66 14.30
CA TRP A 29 4.60 -4.73 15.36
C TRP A 29 3.46 -3.81 14.92
N LYS A 30 2.49 -3.58 15.81
CA LYS A 30 1.19 -2.97 15.49
C LYS A 30 0.92 -1.75 16.39
N PRO A 31 1.70 -0.67 16.26
CA PRO A 31 1.47 0.53 17.05
C PRO A 31 0.10 1.13 16.72
N ASN A 32 -0.59 1.64 17.74
CA ASN A 32 -1.92 2.23 17.55
C ASN A 32 -1.79 3.69 17.08
N PRO A 33 -2.21 4.04 15.85
CA PRO A 33 -2.09 5.41 15.30
C PRO A 33 -2.95 6.46 16.01
N ARG A 34 -3.80 6.04 16.96
CA ARG A 34 -4.64 6.92 17.79
C ARG A 34 -4.08 7.12 19.20
N LYS A 35 -3.00 6.41 19.55
CA LYS A 35 -2.28 6.59 20.82
C LYS A 35 -1.04 7.45 20.60
N GLU A 36 -0.22 7.55 21.64
CA GLU A 36 1.08 8.18 21.60
C GLU A 36 1.96 7.57 20.50
N ARG A 37 2.83 8.42 19.95
CA ARG A 37 3.81 8.01 18.95
C ARG A 37 4.81 7.05 19.61
N PRO A 38 5.21 5.96 18.93
CA PRO A 38 6.28 5.12 19.45
C PRO A 38 7.58 5.90 19.65
N SER A 39 8.24 5.66 20.76
CA SER A 39 9.55 6.20 21.11
C SER A 39 10.66 5.59 20.25
N ILE A 40 11.81 6.27 20.18
CA ILE A 40 13.01 5.73 19.52
C ILE A 40 13.41 4.38 20.13
N ALA A 41 13.35 4.25 21.46
CA ALA A 41 13.69 3.01 22.14
C ALA A 41 12.78 1.84 21.73
N GLU A 42 11.48 2.08 21.55
CA GLU A 42 10.55 1.05 21.04
C GLU A 42 10.86 0.66 19.59
N ILE A 43 11.20 1.64 18.74
CA ILE A 43 11.59 1.40 17.36
C ILE A 43 12.89 0.58 17.30
N GLU A 44 13.89 0.94 18.11
CA GLU A 44 15.15 0.21 18.21
C GLU A 44 14.95 -1.22 18.71
N ALA A 45 14.12 -1.41 19.74
CA ALA A 45 13.79 -2.73 20.25
C ALA A 45 13.15 -3.61 19.16
N PHE A 46 12.22 -3.05 18.37
CA PHE A 46 11.62 -3.77 17.26
C PHE A 46 12.64 -4.15 16.16
N VAL A 47 13.50 -3.20 15.76
CA VAL A 47 14.51 -3.43 14.70
C VAL A 47 15.59 -4.42 15.18
N GLY A 48 16.01 -4.34 16.45
CA GLY A 48 17.13 -5.09 17.03
C GLY A 48 16.83 -6.54 17.41
N GLN A 49 15.57 -6.95 17.49
CA GLN A 49 15.17 -8.30 17.94
C GLN A 49 15.63 -9.47 17.01
N LYS A 50 16.07 -9.20 15.77
CA LYS A 50 16.50 -10.21 14.77
C LYS A 50 17.53 -9.59 13.79
N ASN A 51 18.23 -10.42 13.01
CA ASN A 51 19.01 -9.97 11.84
C ASN A 51 18.07 -9.36 10.78
N THR A 52 17.78 -8.07 10.93
CA THR A 52 16.86 -7.32 10.08
C THR A 52 17.54 -6.99 8.74
N LYS A 53 17.04 -7.59 7.65
CA LYS A 53 17.48 -7.34 6.27
C LYS A 53 16.56 -6.36 5.53
N MET A 54 15.33 -6.20 6.01
CA MET A 54 14.32 -5.33 5.42
C MET A 54 13.31 -4.92 6.47
N VAL A 55 12.79 -3.70 6.36
CA VAL A 55 11.66 -3.20 7.14
C VAL A 55 10.61 -2.65 6.19
N SER A 56 9.36 -3.00 6.44
CA SER A 56 8.18 -2.55 5.72
C SER A 56 7.15 -2.01 6.70
N ILE A 57 6.37 -1.02 6.25
CA ILE A 57 5.26 -0.47 7.02
C ILE A 57 4.06 -0.34 6.10
N GLU A 58 2.87 -0.62 6.62
CA GLU A 58 1.61 -0.31 5.96
C GLU A 58 0.68 0.46 6.90
N ALA A 59 0.06 1.50 6.36
CA ALA A 59 -0.93 2.33 7.02
C ALA A 59 -2.30 2.13 6.37
N PHE A 60 -3.30 1.85 7.19
CA PHE A 60 -4.63 1.46 6.76
C PHE A 60 -5.62 2.60 6.94
N PHE A 61 -6.35 2.90 5.88
CA PHE A 61 -7.35 3.94 5.78
C PHE A 61 -8.69 3.34 5.37
N LYS A 62 -9.78 4.01 5.75
CA LYS A 62 -11.10 3.69 5.20
C LYS A 62 -11.31 4.47 3.91
N THR A 63 -11.89 3.85 2.90
CA THR A 63 -12.41 4.57 1.74
C THR A 63 -13.72 5.28 2.10
N ILE A 64 -14.14 6.22 1.26
CA ILE A 64 -15.47 6.87 1.35
C ILE A 64 -16.61 5.84 1.33
N ASP A 65 -16.42 4.74 0.60
CA ASP A 65 -17.36 3.61 0.50
C ASP A 65 -17.22 2.58 1.65
N GLY A 66 -16.37 2.84 2.64
CA GLY A 66 -16.22 2.00 3.85
C GLY A 66 -15.27 0.80 3.73
N TYR A 67 -14.62 0.61 2.60
CA TYR A 67 -13.64 -0.45 2.37
C TYR A 67 -12.28 -0.13 3.01
N ASP A 68 -11.47 -1.15 3.22
CA ASP A 68 -10.07 -0.93 3.63
C ASP A 68 -9.22 -0.58 2.42
N LEU A 69 -8.40 0.45 2.57
CA LEU A 69 -7.27 0.76 1.71
C LEU A 69 -6.03 0.72 2.58
N TYR A 70 -4.95 0.10 2.12
CA TYR A 70 -3.66 0.25 2.78
C TYR A 70 -2.62 0.80 1.81
N PHE A 71 -1.76 1.63 2.37
CA PHE A 71 -0.60 2.18 1.70
C PHE A 71 0.64 1.72 2.45
N GLY A 72 1.57 1.09 1.73
CA GLY A 72 2.79 0.60 2.32
C GLY A 72 4.03 1.05 1.59
N THR A 73 5.16 0.94 2.27
CA THR A 73 6.48 1.20 1.72
C THR A 73 7.52 0.38 2.48
N LYS A 74 8.66 0.12 1.83
CA LYS A 74 9.80 -0.58 2.43
C LYS A 74 11.04 0.29 2.40
N TYR A 75 11.87 0.12 3.43
CA TYR A 75 13.17 0.76 3.48
C TYR A 75 14.03 0.34 2.29
N SER A 76 14.76 1.30 1.73
CA SER A 76 15.89 1.09 0.82
C SER A 76 17.11 1.83 1.35
N ARG A 77 18.29 1.23 1.14
CA ARG A 77 19.58 1.83 1.54
C ARG A 77 19.92 3.10 0.77
N ASP A 78 19.31 3.26 -0.40
CA ASP A 78 19.59 4.35 -1.32
C ASP A 78 18.66 5.57 -1.09
N LEU A 79 17.84 5.56 -0.03
CA LEU A 79 17.05 6.72 0.39
C LEU A 79 17.97 7.81 0.96
N THR A 80 18.12 8.91 0.24
CA THR A 80 19.13 9.95 0.48
C THR A 80 19.03 10.71 1.80
N LYS A 81 17.88 10.69 2.47
CA LYS A 81 17.68 11.35 3.77
C LYS A 81 17.42 10.37 4.92
N VAL A 82 17.73 9.08 4.73
CA VAL A 82 17.36 8.03 5.68
C VAL A 82 18.57 7.19 6.08
N ASN A 83 18.95 7.27 7.36
CA ASN A 83 20.12 6.62 7.93
C ASN A 83 19.74 5.28 8.59
N GLY A 84 19.44 4.27 7.78
CA GLY A 84 19.11 2.92 8.26
C GLY A 84 17.64 2.72 8.66
N TYR A 85 17.33 1.55 9.21
CA TYR A 85 15.94 1.14 9.49
C TYR A 85 15.27 1.95 10.61
N VAL A 86 16.02 2.33 11.64
CA VAL A 86 15.48 3.08 12.79
C VAL A 86 15.05 4.47 12.34
N ASP A 87 15.92 5.20 11.63
CA ASP A 87 15.61 6.51 11.07
C ASP A 87 14.46 6.45 10.05
N PHE A 88 14.39 5.38 9.25
CA PHE A 88 13.26 5.13 8.36
C PHE A 88 11.93 5.08 9.12
N LEU A 89 11.83 4.18 10.11
CA LEU A 89 10.61 4.02 10.90
C LEU A 89 10.28 5.29 11.69
N ASP A 90 11.28 5.96 12.22
CA ASP A 90 11.09 7.22 12.95
C ASP A 90 10.44 8.29 12.07
N LYS A 91 10.92 8.45 10.83
CA LYS A 91 10.35 9.39 9.86
C LYS A 91 8.92 9.02 9.45
N VAL A 92 8.59 7.73 9.34
CA VAL A 92 7.20 7.30 9.10
C VAL A 92 6.32 7.63 10.30
N CYS A 93 6.77 7.27 11.51
CA CYS A 93 6.07 7.59 12.76
C CYS A 93 5.86 9.11 12.89
N ASN A 94 6.84 9.91 12.51
CA ASN A 94 6.70 11.36 12.47
C ASN A 94 5.57 11.80 11.53
N ALA A 95 5.54 11.29 10.30
CA ALA A 95 4.50 11.65 9.33
C ALA A 95 3.09 11.28 9.79
N VAL A 96 2.92 10.15 10.46
CA VAL A 96 1.61 9.68 10.93
C VAL A 96 1.15 10.40 12.19
N TRP A 97 2.03 10.62 13.17
CA TRP A 97 1.62 11.10 14.51
C TRP A 97 1.75 12.62 14.71
N ASN A 98 2.62 13.32 13.97
CA ASN A 98 2.89 14.76 14.23
C ASN A 98 1.99 15.75 13.48
N SER A 99 1.03 15.30 12.67
CA SER A 99 0.06 16.21 12.04
C SER A 99 -1.13 16.46 12.97
N SER A 100 -1.58 17.73 13.05
CA SER A 100 -2.78 18.12 13.80
C SER A 100 -4.04 17.45 13.23
N GLN A 101 -4.06 17.15 11.93
CA GLN A 101 -5.07 16.32 11.26
C GLN A 101 -4.39 15.47 10.15
N PRO A 102 -3.67 14.39 10.50
CA PRO A 102 -3.02 13.54 9.53
C PRO A 102 -4.10 12.92 8.67
N ASN A 103 -4.09 13.27 7.39
CA ASN A 103 -4.82 12.59 6.33
C ASN A 103 -3.83 11.93 5.37
N PHE A 104 -4.33 11.05 4.52
CA PHE A 104 -3.53 10.31 3.55
C PHE A 104 -2.53 11.20 2.79
N LYS A 105 -3.02 12.32 2.23
CA LYS A 105 -2.20 13.28 1.49
C LYS A 105 -1.08 13.87 2.36
N SER A 106 -1.40 14.39 3.53
CA SER A 106 -0.41 15.01 4.42
C SER A 106 0.67 14.04 4.91
N ILE A 107 0.29 12.77 5.13
CA ILE A 107 1.22 11.70 5.53
C ILE A 107 2.18 11.43 4.38
N CYS A 108 1.66 11.22 3.18
CA CYS A 108 2.47 10.99 1.99
C CYS A 108 3.40 12.19 1.72
N GLU A 109 2.89 13.41 1.76
CA GLU A 109 3.70 14.62 1.52
C GLU A 109 4.82 14.79 2.54
N THR A 110 4.55 14.48 3.81
CA THR A 110 5.53 14.56 4.90
C THR A 110 6.57 13.46 4.79
N MET A 111 6.17 12.22 4.48
CA MET A 111 7.11 11.13 4.19
C MET A 111 8.02 11.49 3.01
N GLY A 112 7.45 12.03 1.94
CA GLY A 112 8.16 12.57 0.79
C GLY A 112 9.28 13.51 1.18
N LYS A 113 8.89 14.59 1.86
CA LYS A 113 9.80 15.64 2.28
C LYS A 113 10.92 15.09 3.19
N ASN A 114 10.56 14.22 4.13
CA ASN A 114 11.47 13.74 5.16
C ASN A 114 12.45 12.67 4.67
N MET A 115 12.05 11.86 3.69
CA MET A 115 12.85 10.72 3.20
C MET A 115 13.57 10.98 1.88
N THR A 116 13.04 11.86 1.03
CA THR A 116 13.59 12.14 -0.31
C THR A 116 13.90 13.62 -0.54
N GLY A 117 13.35 14.51 0.29
CA GLY A 117 13.41 15.96 0.09
C GLY A 117 12.36 16.53 -0.87
N LYS A 118 11.56 15.69 -1.52
CA LYS A 118 10.48 16.11 -2.43
C LYS A 118 9.12 15.85 -1.79
N ARG A 119 8.14 16.75 -1.93
CA ARG A 119 6.79 16.51 -1.38
C ARG A 119 6.08 15.30 -2.03
N ASP A 120 6.42 14.99 -3.27
CA ASP A 120 5.74 13.94 -4.03
C ASP A 120 6.29 12.54 -3.70
N TRP A 121 6.04 12.04 -2.48
CA TRP A 121 6.37 10.66 -2.07
C TRP A 121 5.74 9.62 -2.99
N LEU A 122 4.52 9.90 -3.42
CA LEU A 122 3.74 9.05 -4.29
C LEU A 122 3.69 9.70 -5.67
N ILE A 123 4.62 9.27 -6.53
CA ILE A 123 4.61 9.38 -7.99
C ILE A 123 4.02 10.67 -8.61
N ASN A 124 4.84 11.33 -9.44
CA ASN A 124 4.39 12.25 -10.50
C ASN A 124 3.73 11.47 -11.66
N LYS A 125 2.72 12.00 -12.35
CA LYS A 125 2.11 11.38 -13.57
C LYS A 125 3.13 10.70 -14.51
N LYS A 126 4.34 11.22 -14.68
CA LYS A 126 5.43 10.62 -15.47
C LYS A 126 5.99 9.29 -14.94
N ASP A 127 5.91 8.99 -13.64
CA ASP A 127 6.25 7.66 -13.11
C ASP A 127 5.03 6.70 -13.12
N LEU A 128 3.79 7.18 -13.34
CA LEU A 128 2.62 6.30 -13.54
C LEU A 128 2.69 5.52 -14.85
N ASP A 129 3.37 6.09 -15.85
CA ASP A 129 3.63 5.42 -17.12
C ASP A 129 4.64 4.27 -16.99
N ARG A 130 5.23 4.09 -15.81
CA ARG A 130 6.33 3.16 -15.57
C ARG A 130 6.05 2.09 -14.52
N ILE A 131 4.79 1.94 -14.09
CA ILE A 131 4.43 1.03 -13.00
C ILE A 131 3.04 0.42 -13.22
N VAL A 132 2.91 -0.90 -12.97
CA VAL A 132 2.05 -1.51 -11.90
C VAL A 132 1.79 -2.98 -12.20
N VAL A 133 2.42 -3.86 -11.44
CA VAL A 133 1.91 -5.21 -11.24
C VAL A 133 0.63 -5.08 -10.42
N VAL A 134 -0.54 -5.29 -11.03
CA VAL A 134 -1.76 -5.38 -10.23
C VAL A 134 -1.85 -6.76 -9.62
N LEU A 135 -1.91 -6.82 -8.30
CA LEU A 135 -1.86 -8.08 -7.56
C LEU A 135 -3.17 -8.30 -6.83
N VAL A 136 -3.72 -9.51 -6.93
CA VAL A 136 -4.66 -9.99 -5.90
C VAL A 136 -3.84 -10.70 -4.84
N VAL A 137 -3.92 -10.19 -3.62
CA VAL A 137 -3.24 -10.75 -2.45
C VAL A 137 -4.31 -11.17 -1.45
N ASN A 138 -4.26 -12.42 -1.00
CA ASN A 138 -5.02 -12.83 0.18
C ASN A 138 -4.34 -12.21 1.41
N TRP A 139 -5.13 -11.69 2.36
CA TRP A 139 -4.63 -11.26 3.66
C TRP A 139 -3.68 -12.35 4.21
N TRP A 140 -2.39 -12.02 4.39
CA TRP A 140 -1.28 -12.93 4.78
C TRP A 140 -0.54 -13.73 3.68
N LYS A 141 -0.64 -13.37 2.39
CA LYS A 141 0.18 -13.98 1.30
C LYS A 141 0.04 -15.50 1.11
N THR A 142 -0.95 -16.17 1.71
CA THR A 142 -1.12 -17.63 1.66
C THR A 142 -1.17 -18.22 0.23
N TYR A 143 -1.60 -17.45 -0.78
CA TYR A 143 -1.73 -17.90 -2.17
C TYR A 143 -0.79 -17.17 -3.15
N GLY A 144 0.13 -16.36 -2.63
CA GLY A 144 0.99 -15.50 -3.44
C GLY A 144 0.23 -14.38 -4.15
N GLU A 145 0.94 -13.68 -5.01
CA GLU A 145 0.46 -12.48 -5.71
C GLU A 145 0.13 -12.82 -7.18
N LYS A 146 -0.99 -12.30 -7.70
CA LYS A 146 -1.42 -12.54 -9.11
C LYS A 146 -1.37 -11.28 -9.95
N LYS A 147 -0.40 -11.22 -10.88
CA LYS A 147 -0.21 -10.09 -11.81
C LYS A 147 -1.35 -10.00 -12.83
N LEU A 148 -2.09 -8.89 -12.82
CA LEU A 148 -3.17 -8.60 -13.78
C LEU A 148 -2.74 -7.66 -14.92
N TRP A 149 -1.66 -6.91 -14.77
CA TRP A 149 -1.12 -6.06 -15.82
C TRP A 149 0.36 -5.80 -15.60
N GLU A 150 1.10 -5.53 -16.67
CA GLU A 150 2.44 -4.96 -16.60
C GLU A 150 2.74 -4.01 -17.76
N ARG A 151 3.80 -3.21 -17.58
CA ARG A 151 4.21 -2.22 -18.58
C ARG A 151 4.51 -2.88 -19.93
N GLY A 152 3.98 -2.27 -20.98
CA GLY A 152 4.08 -2.78 -22.35
C GLY A 152 2.79 -3.47 -22.81
N GLU A 153 1.91 -3.83 -21.88
CA GLU A 153 0.55 -4.27 -22.21
C GLU A 153 -0.40 -3.07 -22.40
N GLU A 154 -1.45 -3.26 -23.19
CA GLU A 154 -2.51 -2.27 -23.36
C GLU A 154 -3.22 -1.97 -22.04
N LYS A 155 -3.54 -0.70 -21.77
CA LYS A 155 -4.30 -0.27 -20.58
C LYS A 155 -5.80 -0.47 -20.77
N ILE A 156 -6.21 -1.69 -21.07
CA ILE A 156 -7.60 -2.06 -21.25
C ILE A 156 -7.97 -3.06 -20.16
N ILE A 157 -9.08 -2.80 -19.46
CA ILE A 157 -9.62 -3.70 -18.44
C ILE A 157 -11.07 -4.08 -18.78
N SER A 158 -11.39 -5.36 -18.64
CA SER A 158 -12.75 -5.88 -18.72
C SER A 158 -12.91 -7.06 -17.77
N GLU A 159 -14.14 -7.41 -17.42
CA GLU A 159 -14.43 -8.60 -16.61
C GLU A 159 -13.83 -9.86 -17.24
N LYS A 160 -13.92 -9.98 -18.57
CA LYS A 160 -13.34 -11.10 -19.33
C LYS A 160 -11.82 -11.19 -19.18
N ILE A 161 -11.11 -10.06 -19.27
CA ILE A 161 -9.65 -10.01 -19.11
C ILE A 161 -9.26 -10.36 -17.67
N LEU A 162 -9.98 -9.82 -16.69
CA LEU A 162 -9.76 -10.11 -15.27
C LEU A 162 -9.92 -11.59 -14.95
N LYS A 163 -11.06 -12.19 -15.34
CA LYS A 163 -11.32 -13.63 -15.14
C LYS A 163 -10.24 -14.49 -15.78
N ARG A 164 -9.85 -14.17 -17.02
CA ARG A 164 -8.77 -14.89 -17.73
C ARG A 164 -7.44 -14.82 -16.99
N LYS A 165 -7.04 -13.64 -16.50
CA LYS A 165 -5.76 -13.47 -15.79
C LYS A 165 -5.75 -14.06 -14.38
N MET A 166 -6.89 -14.06 -13.71
CA MET A 166 -7.05 -14.70 -12.41
C MET A 166 -7.09 -16.24 -12.50
N GLY A 167 -7.66 -16.78 -13.59
CA GLY A 167 -7.87 -18.22 -13.80
C GLY A 167 -8.66 -18.86 -12.66
N ASP A 168 -8.53 -20.18 -12.50
CA ASP A 168 -9.16 -20.95 -11.39
C ASP A 168 -8.38 -20.83 -10.06
N SER A 169 -7.32 -20.03 -10.05
CA SER A 169 -6.26 -20.10 -9.03
C SER A 169 -6.45 -19.20 -7.82
N LEU A 170 -7.38 -18.25 -7.87
CA LEU A 170 -7.74 -17.44 -6.71
C LEU A 170 -8.86 -18.14 -5.94
N PRO A 171 -8.69 -18.42 -4.64
CA PRO A 171 -9.79 -18.93 -3.86
C PRO A 171 -10.88 -17.86 -3.82
N LEU A 172 -12.00 -18.15 -4.51
CA LEU A 172 -13.22 -17.33 -4.50
C LEU A 172 -13.78 -17.14 -3.08
N THR A 173 -13.28 -17.93 -2.12
CA THR A 173 -13.52 -17.82 -0.69
C THR A 173 -12.19 -17.76 0.07
N SER A 174 -11.87 -16.63 0.72
CA SER A 174 -10.62 -16.45 1.46
C SER A 174 -10.80 -15.77 2.82
N ASN A 175 -9.72 -15.45 3.52
CA ASN A 175 -9.74 -14.71 4.79
C ASN A 175 -9.89 -13.19 4.61
N LYS A 176 -9.75 -12.69 3.37
CA LYS A 176 -10.09 -11.36 2.82
C LYS A 176 -9.12 -11.07 1.66
N ASN A 177 -9.64 -10.77 0.47
CA ASN A 177 -8.82 -10.43 -0.70
C ASN A 177 -8.62 -8.92 -0.82
N TYR A 178 -7.45 -8.55 -1.31
CA TYR A 178 -7.07 -7.19 -1.66
C TYR A 178 -6.56 -7.15 -3.09
N ALA A 179 -6.86 -6.06 -3.81
CA ALA A 179 -6.33 -5.77 -5.13
C ALA A 179 -5.61 -4.43 -5.09
N GLY A 180 -4.42 -4.38 -5.65
CA GLY A 180 -3.61 -3.17 -5.55
C GLY A 180 -2.47 -3.17 -6.51
N PHE A 181 -1.61 -2.20 -6.28
CA PHE A 181 -0.52 -1.89 -7.18
C PHE A 181 0.76 -1.66 -6.39
N GLU A 182 1.83 -2.33 -6.80
CA GLU A 182 3.18 -1.99 -6.37
C GLU A 182 3.75 -0.89 -7.26
N ILE A 183 4.44 0.04 -6.62
CA ILE A 183 5.04 1.25 -7.16
C ILE A 183 6.55 1.23 -6.94
N VAL A 184 7.31 1.19 -8.02
CA VAL A 184 8.74 1.56 -8.04
C VAL A 184 8.88 2.87 -8.82
N SER A 185 9.02 3.99 -8.11
CA SER A 185 9.16 5.30 -8.76
C SER A 185 10.41 5.32 -9.65
N VAL A 186 10.36 5.84 -10.87
CA VAL A 186 11.59 5.94 -11.69
C VAL A 186 12.38 7.20 -11.39
N SER A 187 11.70 8.27 -10.97
CA SER A 187 12.33 9.45 -10.39
C SER A 187 12.98 9.17 -9.03
N ASN A 188 12.62 8.06 -8.37
CA ASN A 188 13.25 7.54 -7.16
C ASN A 188 13.16 6.00 -7.10
N PRO A 189 14.04 5.24 -7.79
CA PRO A 189 13.95 3.78 -7.91
C PRO A 189 14.09 3.02 -6.59
N TYR A 190 14.54 3.75 -5.58
CA TYR A 190 14.76 3.27 -4.23
C TYR A 190 13.53 3.39 -3.36
N LEU A 191 12.53 4.13 -3.83
CA LEU A 191 11.24 4.19 -3.20
C LEU A 191 10.32 3.13 -3.80
N VAL A 192 10.21 2.02 -3.08
CA VAL A 192 9.18 1.03 -3.34
C VAL A 192 8.02 1.27 -2.38
N SER A 193 6.87 1.58 -2.96
CA SER A 193 5.61 1.78 -2.25
C SER A 193 4.54 0.90 -2.87
N TRP A 194 3.43 0.68 -2.18
CA TRP A 194 2.28 0.01 -2.75
C TRP A 194 1.00 0.59 -2.18
N CYS A 195 -0.07 0.52 -2.96
CA CYS A 195 -1.40 0.92 -2.52
C CYS A 195 -2.38 -0.16 -2.92
N THR A 196 -3.22 -0.60 -1.99
CA THR A 196 -4.07 -1.76 -2.19
C THR A 196 -5.42 -1.53 -1.54
N ILE A 197 -6.50 -1.86 -2.25
CA ILE A 197 -7.87 -1.79 -1.76
C ILE A 197 -8.39 -3.21 -1.47
N GLN A 198 -9.21 -3.37 -0.44
CA GLN A 198 -9.95 -4.60 -0.22
C GLN A 198 -10.80 -4.92 -1.45
N ALA A 199 -10.60 -6.06 -2.09
CA ALA A 199 -11.30 -6.51 -3.30
C ALA A 199 -12.25 -7.69 -3.05
N SER A 200 -12.79 -7.79 -1.84
CA SER A 200 -13.75 -8.82 -1.46
C SER A 200 -14.83 -8.29 -0.54
N ASP A 201 -15.97 -8.99 -0.51
CA ASP A 201 -17.11 -8.72 0.36
C ASP A 201 -17.41 -9.91 1.26
N LYS A 202 -17.82 -9.64 2.51
CA LYS A 202 -18.21 -10.69 3.44
C LYS A 202 -19.66 -11.08 3.19
N GLN A 203 -19.88 -12.29 2.69
CA GLN A 203 -21.19 -12.85 2.40
C GLN A 203 -21.34 -14.19 3.12
N LYS A 204 -22.38 -14.34 3.95
CA LYS A 204 -22.65 -15.57 4.74
C LYS A 204 -21.39 -16.10 5.47
N GLY A 205 -20.60 -15.20 6.05
CA GLY A 205 -19.37 -15.54 6.78
C GLY A 205 -18.12 -15.78 5.91
N ARG A 206 -18.24 -15.81 4.58
CA ARG A 206 -17.12 -16.04 3.64
C ARG A 206 -16.75 -14.74 2.92
N TRP A 207 -15.48 -14.52 2.62
CA TRP A 207 -15.05 -13.40 1.79
C TRP A 207 -15.06 -13.78 0.32
N ILE A 208 -15.88 -13.10 -0.47
CA ILE A 208 -16.07 -13.35 -1.90
C ILE A 208 -15.42 -12.24 -2.71
N PHE A 209 -14.66 -12.59 -3.75
CA PHE A 209 -13.99 -11.62 -4.61
C PHE A 209 -15.00 -10.71 -5.34
N ALA A 210 -14.71 -9.40 -5.37
CA ALA A 210 -15.57 -8.36 -5.92
C ALA A 210 -14.90 -7.71 -7.15
N GLU A 211 -15.06 -8.34 -8.32
CA GLU A 211 -14.45 -7.91 -9.60
C GLU A 211 -14.69 -6.44 -9.93
N LYS A 212 -15.93 -5.97 -9.75
CA LYS A 212 -16.32 -4.57 -10.00
C LYS A 212 -15.48 -3.57 -9.20
N ARG A 213 -14.99 -3.94 -8.02
CA ARG A 213 -14.14 -3.05 -7.21
C ARG A 213 -12.72 -2.97 -7.77
N VAL A 214 -12.22 -4.06 -8.33
CA VAL A 214 -10.94 -4.07 -9.04
C VAL A 214 -11.05 -3.19 -10.29
N ILE A 215 -12.11 -3.34 -11.09
CA ILE A 215 -12.34 -2.48 -12.27
C ILE A 215 -12.34 -1.00 -11.88
N LYS A 216 -13.08 -0.62 -10.83
CA LYS A 216 -13.10 0.77 -10.32
C LYS A 216 -11.72 1.26 -9.87
N LEU A 217 -10.88 0.39 -9.31
CA LEU A 217 -9.49 0.75 -8.96
C LEU A 217 -8.68 1.09 -10.22
N PHE A 218 -8.76 0.24 -11.24
CA PHE A 218 -8.08 0.42 -12.53
C PHE A 218 -8.53 1.70 -13.23
N GLU A 219 -9.84 1.94 -13.27
CA GLU A 219 -10.45 3.11 -13.89
C GLU A 219 -10.06 4.39 -13.13
N ASN A 220 -10.36 4.47 -11.82
CA ASN A 220 -10.27 5.71 -11.07
C ASN A 220 -8.83 6.10 -10.69
N LEU A 221 -7.95 5.13 -10.47
CA LEU A 221 -6.59 5.41 -10.02
C LEU A 221 -5.56 5.28 -11.14
N LEU A 222 -5.71 4.32 -12.05
CA LEU A 222 -4.66 3.95 -13.01
C LEU A 222 -4.95 4.40 -14.46
N ASP A 223 -6.09 5.05 -14.72
CA ASP A 223 -6.52 5.55 -16.03
C ASP A 223 -6.60 4.45 -17.10
N PHE A 224 -7.20 3.30 -16.77
CA PHE A 224 -7.46 2.23 -17.74
C PHE A 224 -8.75 2.49 -18.52
N GLU A 225 -8.76 2.12 -19.80
CA GLU A 225 -9.97 2.02 -20.61
C GLU A 225 -10.80 0.81 -20.14
N VAL A 226 -12.08 1.03 -19.79
CA VAL A 226 -12.98 -0.04 -19.36
C VAL A 226 -13.83 -0.50 -20.54
N ARG A 227 -13.77 -1.81 -20.86
CA ARG A 227 -14.60 -2.44 -21.89
C ARG A 227 -15.63 -3.39 -21.27
N SER A 228 -16.81 -3.43 -21.89
CA SER A 228 -17.87 -4.40 -21.58
C SER A 228 -17.57 -5.78 -22.16
#